data_AF-A0A6H1WZ71-F1
#
_entry.id   AF-A0A6H1WZ71-F1
#
_cell.length_a   1.000
_cell.length_b   1.000
_cell.length_c   1.000
_cell.angle_alpha   90.00
_cell.angle_beta   90.00
_cell.angle_gamma   90.00
#
_symmetry.space_group_name_H-M   'P 1'
#
loop_
_entity.id
_entity.type
_entity.pdbx_description
1 polymer ?
#
loop_
_entity_poly.entity_id
_entity_poly.type
_entity_poly.pdbx_seq_one_letter_code
_entity_poly.pdbx_strand_id
1 'polypeptide(L)'
;MLDTTEFILKIAFIVLTIVWIGKIMILRTDKQIVINPLLIAISAILVVLPESIESSITIQEIKIFLYSLYCIIVILGVYSTRKKNNFL
;
A
#
# COMPACT_ATOMS: atom_id res chain seq x y z
N MET A 1 6.11 20.94 3.24
CA MET A 1 4.79 20.43 2.80
C MET A 1 4.88 18.97 2.38
N LEU A 2 5.87 18.59 1.56
CA LEU A 2 6.11 17.19 1.18
C LEU A 2 6.31 16.27 2.39
N ASP A 3 7.01 16.73 3.44
CA ASP A 3 7.20 15.96 4.68
C ASP A 3 5.88 15.61 5.37
N THR A 4 4.95 16.56 5.43
CA THR A 4 3.62 16.36 6.01
C THR A 4 2.82 15.36 5.18
N THR A 5 2.87 15.49 3.85
CA THR A 5 2.20 14.56 2.93
C THR A 5 2.77 13.15 3.06
N GLU A 6 4.09 13.00 3.07
CA GLU A 6 4.77 11.72 3.27
C GLU A 6 4.39 11.11 4.63
N PHE A 7 4.34 11.92 5.69
CA PHE A 7 3.95 11.47 7.02
C PHE A 7 2.50 10.94 7.05
N ILE A 8 1.55 11.67 6.47
CA ILE A 8 0.14 11.23 6.36
C ILE A 8 0.05 9.93 5.57
N LEU A 9 0.81 9.83 4.46
CA LEU A 9 0.85 8.62 3.64
C LEU A 9 1.46 7.42 4.37
N LYS A 10 2.47 7.63 5.21
CA LYS A 10 3.02 6.57 6.08
C LYS A 10 1.97 6.04 7.04
N ILE A 11 1.17 6.91 7.65
CA ILE A 11 0.06 6.49 8.52
C ILE A 11 -0.96 5.69 7.72
N ALA A 12 -1.38 6.19 6.56
CA ALA A 12 -2.33 5.49 5.68
C ALA A 12 -1.79 4.12 5.23
N PHE A 13 -0.51 4.04 4.88
CA PHE A 13 0.19 2.80 4.52
C PHE A 13 0.09 1.77 5.64
N ILE A 14 0.37 2.14 6.89
CA ILE A 14 0.28 1.23 8.04
C ILE A 14 -1.15 0.73 8.23
N VAL A 15 -2.13 1.63 8.25
CA VAL A 15 -3.55 1.28 8.45
C VAL A 15 -4.04 0.34 7.35
N LEU A 16 -3.74 0.65 6.08
CA LEU A 16 -4.15 -0.16 4.95
C LEU A 16 -3.44 -1.51 4.91
N THR A 17 -2.17 -1.57 5.32
CA THR A 17 -1.44 -2.85 5.46
C THR A 17 -2.16 -3.77 6.45
N ILE A 18 -2.56 -3.26 7.62
CA ILE A 18 -3.31 -4.03 8.63
C ILE A 18 -4.65 -4.51 8.05
N VAL A 19 -5.38 -3.65 7.36
CA VAL A 19 -6.65 -4.00 6.71
C VAL A 19 -6.44 -5.11 5.66
N TRP A 20 -5.39 -5.01 4.84
CA TRP A 20 -5.10 -6.01 3.81
C TRP A 20 -4.70 -7.36 4.41
N ILE A 21 -3.87 -7.37 5.45
CA ILE A 21 -3.51 -8.59 6.19
C ILE A 21 -4.78 -9.27 6.71
N GLY A 22 -5.67 -8.51 7.36
CA GLY A 22 -6.95 -9.05 7.84
C GLY A 22 -7.80 -9.66 6.72
N LYS A 23 -7.81 -9.03 5.53
CA LYS A 23 -8.50 -9.57 4.34
C LYS A 23 -7.88 -10.87 3.84
N ILE A 24 -6.55 -10.97 3.78
CA ILE A 24 -5.86 -12.20 3.35
C ILE A 24 -6.11 -13.33 4.34
N MET A 25 -6.13 -13.04 5.65
CA MET A 25 -6.38 -14.06 6.67
C MET A 25 -7.79 -14.66 6.59
N ILE A 26 -8.79 -13.85 6.23
CA ILE A 26 -10.21 -14.27 6.24
C ILE A 26 -10.66 -14.78 4.87
N LEU A 27 -10.19 -14.20 3.77
CA LEU A 27 -10.64 -14.51 2.41
C LEU A 27 -9.51 -15.15 1.62
N ARG A 28 -9.83 -16.21 0.87
CA ARG A 28 -8.93 -16.76 -0.15
C ARG A 28 -9.50 -16.42 -1.51
N THR A 29 -8.80 -15.60 -2.29
CA THR A 29 -9.26 -15.17 -3.62
C THR A 29 -8.10 -15.19 -4.61
N ASP A 30 -8.35 -15.55 -5.87
CA ASP A 30 -7.33 -15.53 -6.92
C ASP A 30 -6.72 -14.14 -7.12
N LYS A 31 -7.48 -13.08 -6.83
CA LYS A 31 -6.98 -11.69 -6.89
C LYS A 31 -5.80 -11.44 -5.95
N GLN A 32 -5.72 -12.16 -4.83
CA GLN A 32 -4.61 -12.04 -3.88
C GLN A 32 -3.29 -12.55 -4.46
N ILE A 33 -3.31 -13.47 -5.44
CA ILE A 33 -2.09 -14.01 -6.06
C ILE A 33 -1.31 -12.92 -6.82
N VAL A 34 -2.01 -11.90 -7.31
CA VAL A 34 -1.40 -10.77 -8.03
C VAL A 34 -1.11 -9.61 -7.08
N ILE A 35 -2.05 -9.29 -6.19
CA ILE A 35 -1.93 -8.13 -5.30
C ILE A 35 -0.82 -8.32 -4.27
N ASN A 36 -0.67 -9.52 -3.70
CA ASN A 36 0.30 -9.74 -2.64
C ASN A 36 1.76 -9.55 -3.11
N PRO A 37 2.21 -10.16 -4.22
CA PRO A 37 3.55 -9.90 -4.74
C PRO A 37 3.79 -8.42 -5.08
N LEU A 38 2.78 -7.72 -5.59
CA LEU A 38 2.87 -6.30 -5.94
C LEU A 38 3.11 -5.44 -4.68
N LEU A 39 2.34 -5.68 -3.61
CA LEU A 39 2.49 -4.95 -2.34
C LEU A 39 3.84 -5.26 -1.67
N ILE A 40 4.33 -6.50 -1.75
CA ILE A 40 5.66 -6.88 -1.27
C ILE A 40 6.74 -6.14 -2.04
N ALA A 41 6.66 -6.10 -3.37
CA ALA A 41 7.64 -5.41 -4.21
C ALA A 41 7.72 -3.91 -3.88
N ILE A 42 6.57 -3.23 -3.74
CA ILE A 42 6.53 -1.81 -3.36
C ILE A 42 7.14 -1.60 -1.97
N SER A 43 6.81 -2.47 -1.01
CA SER A 43 7.34 -2.39 0.35
C SER A 43 8.86 -2.61 0.39
N ALA A 44 9.36 -3.57 -0.38
CA ALA A 44 10.80 -3.84 -0.48
C ALA A 44 11.56 -2.64 -1.06
N ILE A 45 11.02 -2.00 -2.10
CA ILE A 45 11.61 -0.78 -2.67
C ILE A 45 11.65 0.33 -1.61
N LEU A 46 10.53 0.57 -0.91
CA LEU A 46 10.44 1.59 0.14
C LEU A 46 11.48 1.41 1.25
N VAL A 47 11.78 0.16 1.65
CA VAL A 47 12.78 -0.15 2.70
C VAL A 47 14.20 0.13 2.23
N VAL A 48 14.49 -0.05 0.94
CA VAL A 48 15.84 0.17 0.38
C VAL A 48 16.13 1.65 0.13
N LEU A 49 15.09 2.50 0.02
CA LEU A 49 15.28 3.93 -0.19
C LEU A 49 15.90 4.60 1.06
N PRO A 50 16.95 5.42 0.89
CA PRO A 50 17.66 6.03 2.02
C PRO A 50 16.75 6.97 2.83
N GLU A 51 16.92 6.97 4.15
CA GLU A 51 16.13 7.78 5.11
C GLU A 51 16.75 9.14 5.46
N SER A 52 18.01 9.39 5.05
CA SER A 52 18.81 10.51 5.54
C SER A 52 18.27 11.89 5.17
N ILE A 53 18.55 12.87 6.03
CA ILE A 53 18.16 14.30 5.95
C ILE A 53 18.60 14.99 4.64
N GLU A 54 19.61 14.45 3.95
CA GLU A 54 20.04 14.89 2.61
C GLU A 54 19.37 14.12 1.47
N SER A 55 18.24 13.46 1.71
CA SER A 55 17.47 12.83 0.63
C SER A 55 17.06 13.92 -0.34
N SER A 56 17.57 13.83 -1.58
CA SER A 56 17.16 14.74 -2.65
C SER A 56 15.64 14.78 -2.73
N ILE A 57 15.09 15.94 -3.09
CA ILE A 57 13.63 16.14 -3.27
C ILE A 57 13.03 15.01 -4.12
N THR A 58 13.78 14.51 -5.10
CA THR A 58 13.42 13.37 -5.95
C THR A 58 13.18 12.07 -5.18
N ILE A 59 14.00 11.73 -4.18
CA ILE A 59 13.82 10.52 -3.36
C ILE A 59 12.53 10.64 -2.54
N GLN A 60 12.27 11.81 -1.97
CA GLN A 60 11.04 12.06 -1.22
C GLN A 60 9.80 11.95 -2.11
N GLU A 61 9.83 12.50 -3.32
CA GLU A 61 8.77 12.36 -4.32
C GLU A 61 8.53 10.89 -4.70
N ILE A 62 9.59 10.09 -4.88
CA ILE A 62 9.48 8.66 -5.14
C ILE A 62 8.80 7.95 -3.96
N LYS A 63 9.17 8.25 -2.71
CA LYS A 63 8.51 7.68 -1.52
C LYS A 63 7.02 8.03 -1.49
N ILE A 64 6.68 9.30 -1.70
CA ILE A 64 5.29 9.76 -1.75
C ILE A 64 4.50 9.02 -2.83
N PHE A 65 5.08 8.87 -4.03
CA PHE A 65 4.48 8.10 -5.11
C PHE A 65 4.25 6.64 -4.73
N LEU A 66 5.26 5.97 -4.16
CA LEU A 66 5.18 4.57 -3.77
C LEU A 66 4.16 4.32 -2.64
N TYR A 67 4.13 5.18 -1.61
CA TYR A 67 3.10 5.09 -0.58
C TYR A 67 1.70 5.31 -1.15
N SER A 68 1.53 6.28 -2.04
CA SER A 68 0.24 6.54 -2.70
C SER A 68 -0.21 5.36 -3.55
N LEU A 69 0.70 4.80 -4.34
CA LEU A 69 0.46 3.63 -5.18
C LEU A 69 0.06 2.43 -4.33
N TYR A 70 0.77 2.15 -3.24
CA TYR A 70 0.43 1.10 -2.28
C TYR A 70 -1.01 1.27 -1.77
N CYS A 71 -1.35 2.47 -1.31
CA CYS A 71 -2.68 2.78 -0.78
C CYS A 71 -3.77 2.52 -1.83
N ILE A 72 -3.58 2.96 -3.07
CA ILE A 72 -4.53 2.75 -4.18
C ILE A 72 -4.72 1.25 -4.44
N ILE A 73 -3.63 0.48 -4.52
CA ILE A 73 -3.69 -0.96 -4.75
C ILE A 73 -4.47 -1.65 -3.62
N VAL A 74 -4.20 -1.33 -2.36
CA VAL A 74 -4.92 -1.93 -1.23
C VAL A 74 -6.40 -1.56 -1.29
N ILE A 75 -6.76 -0.30 -1.54
CA ILE A 75 -8.16 0.12 -1.65
C ILE A 75 -8.87 -0.64 -2.77
N LEU A 76 -8.26 -0.74 -3.95
CA LEU A 76 -8.80 -1.52 -5.07
C LEU A 76 -8.89 -3.01 -4.74
N GLY A 77 -7.90 -3.55 -4.04
CA GLY A 77 -7.90 -4.93 -3.55
C GLY A 77 -9.07 -5.17 -2.60
N VAL A 78 -9.25 -4.30 -1.62
CA VAL A 78 -10.35 -4.38 -0.64
C VAL A 78 -11.70 -4.26 -1.34
N TYR A 79 -11.84 -3.33 -2.29
CA TYR A 79 -13.05 -3.16 -3.08
C TYR A 79 -13.35 -4.41 -3.93
N SER A 80 -12.35 -4.91 -4.65
CA SER A 80 -12.50 -6.07 -5.54
C SER A 80 -12.74 -7.39 -4.81
N THR A 81 -12.38 -7.46 -3.53
CA THR A 81 -12.64 -8.61 -2.62
C THR A 81 -13.88 -8.41 -1.75
N ARG A 82 -14.62 -7.29 -1.90
CA ARG A 82 -15.97 -7.22 -1.34
C ARG A 82 -16.81 -8.28 -2.02
N LYS A 83 -17.24 -9.27 -1.23
CA LYS A 83 -18.19 -10.30 -1.64
C LYS A 83 -19.37 -9.59 -2.29
N LYS A 84 -19.71 -9.96 -3.52
CA LYS A 84 -20.99 -9.59 -4.13
C LYS A 84 -22.04 -10.23 -3.22
N ASN A 85 -22.64 -9.45 -2.32
CA ASN A 85 -23.80 -9.87 -1.52
C ASN A 85 -25.06 -9.94 -2.41
N ASN A 86 -24.92 -10.44 -3.64
CA ASN A 86 -26.04 -10.87 -4.45
C ASN A 86 -26.35 -12.30 -4.02
N PHE A 87 -26.94 -12.43 -2.83
CA PHE A 87 -27.82 -13.57 -2.61
C PHE A 87 -29.02 -13.40 -3.54
N LEU A 88 -29.28 -14.49 -4.25
CA LEU A 88 -30.50 -14.88 -4.94
C LEU A 88 -31.77 -14.39 -4.23
#